data_AF-A0A8T7KJM4-F1
#
_entry.id   AF-A0A8T7KJM4-F1
#
_cell.length_a   1.000
_cell.length_b   1.000
_cell.length_c   1.000
_cell.angle_alpha   90.00
_cell.angle_beta   90.00
_cell.angle_gamma   90.00
#
_symmetry.space_group_name_H-M   'P 1'
#
loop_
_entity.id
_entity.type
_entity.pdbx_description
1 polymer ?
#
loop_
_entity_poly.entity_id
_entity_poly.type
_entity_poly.pdbx_seq_one_letter_code
_entity_poly.pdbx_strand_id
1 'polypeptide(L)'
;MSRWNQSIWHDVRWDHPAAAEAAAALRRTADEIDRSLAEAGQARHEASSDWRGVYREFFDVWRTRLHAELNELAAACRRAAQAVDQASARAREEQARRVREREEHERREREERARRARESREQRRI
;
A
#
# COMPACT_ATOMS: atom_id res chain seq x y z
N MET A 1 6.27 32.90 -4.94
CA MET A 1 5.54 31.81 -5.62
C MET A 1 5.66 30.55 -4.77
N SER A 2 4.60 30.20 -4.05
CA SER A 2 4.63 29.12 -3.05
C SER A 2 4.82 27.75 -3.70
N ARG A 3 5.68 26.92 -3.10
CA ARG A 3 6.01 25.52 -3.45
C ARG A 3 4.81 24.65 -3.85
N TRP A 4 3.63 25.00 -3.36
CA TRP A 4 2.35 24.32 -3.60
C TRP A 4 1.86 24.40 -5.05
N ASN A 5 2.13 25.48 -5.79
CA ASN A 5 1.55 25.67 -7.14
C ASN A 5 2.27 24.86 -8.25
N GLN A 6 3.49 24.37 -8.00
CA GLN A 6 4.19 23.48 -8.93
C GLN A 6 3.69 22.03 -8.84
N SER A 7 2.97 21.66 -7.76
CA SER A 7 2.60 20.27 -7.49
C SER A 7 1.45 19.74 -8.35
N ILE A 8 0.55 20.60 -8.86
CA ILE A 8 -0.63 20.14 -9.61
C ILE A 8 -0.30 19.72 -11.04
N TRP A 9 0.81 20.22 -11.61
CA TRP A 9 1.17 20.02 -13.01
C TRP A 9 1.92 18.72 -13.26
N HIS A 10 2.39 18.06 -12.20
CA HIS A 10 3.07 16.78 -12.28
C HIS A 10 2.16 15.67 -11.77
N ASP A 11 2.09 14.57 -12.51
CA ASP A 11 1.38 13.38 -12.05
C ASP A 11 2.11 12.71 -10.88
N VAL A 12 1.34 12.01 -10.06
CA VAL A 12 1.86 11.22 -8.95
C VAL A 12 2.69 10.07 -9.51
N ARG A 13 3.98 10.05 -9.17
CA ARG A 13 4.87 8.94 -9.51
C ARG A 13 4.67 7.80 -8.51
N TRP A 14 3.81 6.85 -8.88
CA TRP A 14 3.57 5.63 -8.12
C TRP A 14 3.34 4.47 -9.08
N ASP A 15 4.10 3.38 -8.92
CA ASP A 15 3.96 2.18 -9.73
C ASP A 15 2.87 1.28 -9.10
N HIS A 16 1.62 1.48 -9.54
CA HIS A 16 0.49 0.69 -9.05
C HIS A 16 0.62 -0.81 -9.33
N PRO A 17 1.03 -1.26 -10.52
CA PRO A 17 1.31 -2.67 -10.77
C PRO A 17 2.34 -3.28 -9.81
N ALA A 18 3.50 -2.65 -9.65
CA ALA A 18 4.55 -3.16 -8.76
C ALA A 18 4.11 -3.18 -7.29
N ALA A 19 3.38 -2.15 -6.84
CA ALA A 19 2.83 -2.11 -5.50
C ALA A 19 1.80 -3.24 -5.26
N ALA A 20 0.92 -3.49 -6.24
CA ALA A 20 -0.06 -4.57 -6.14
C ALA A 20 0.61 -5.95 -6.12
N GLU A 21 1.65 -6.15 -6.94
CA GLU A 21 2.45 -7.36 -6.95
C GLU A 21 3.14 -7.59 -5.60
N ALA A 22 3.76 -6.55 -5.04
CA ALA A 22 4.42 -6.62 -3.73
C ALA A 22 3.43 -6.95 -2.61
N ALA A 23 2.28 -6.30 -2.57
CA ALA A 23 1.23 -6.60 -1.59
C ALA A 23 0.72 -8.05 -1.73
N ALA A 24 0.53 -8.53 -2.96
CA ALA A 24 0.13 -9.90 -3.22
C ALA A 24 1.20 -10.92 -2.79
N ALA A 25 2.47 -10.64 -3.06
CA ALA A 25 3.59 -11.47 -2.62
C ALA A 25 3.65 -11.59 -1.10
N LEU A 26 3.51 -10.48 -0.38
CA LEU A 26 3.49 -10.46 1.08
C LEU A 26 2.35 -11.30 1.66
N ARG A 27 1.14 -11.23 1.08
CA ARG A 27 0.01 -12.07 1.51
C ARG A 27 0.28 -13.54 1.26
N ARG A 28 0.78 -13.91 0.07
CA ARG A 28 1.17 -15.29 -0.24
C ARG A 28 2.21 -15.83 0.73
N THR A 29 3.21 -15.03 1.10
CA THR A 29 4.22 -15.42 2.09
C THR A 29 3.59 -15.67 3.46
N ALA A 30 2.67 -14.81 3.91
CA ALA A 30 1.95 -15.05 5.17
C ALA A 30 1.13 -16.36 5.12
N ASP A 31 0.40 -16.58 4.03
CA ASP A 31 -0.41 -17.80 3.85
C ASP A 31 0.46 -19.07 3.81
N GLU A 32 1.65 -19.00 3.21
CA GLU A 32 2.62 -20.11 3.17
C GLU A 32 3.18 -20.42 4.55
N ILE A 33 3.45 -19.40 5.36
CA ILE A 33 3.88 -19.56 6.76
C ILE A 33 2.77 -20.25 7.56
N ASP A 34 1.52 -19.78 7.45
CA ASP A 34 0.40 -20.36 8.18
C ASP A 34 0.18 -21.82 7.80
N ARG A 35 0.28 -22.15 6.50
CA ARG A 35 0.19 -23.54 6.02
C ARG A 35 1.32 -24.39 6.59
N SER A 36 2.55 -23.91 6.52
CA SER A 36 3.74 -24.62 7.04
C SER A 36 3.62 -24.88 8.55
N LEU A 37 3.11 -23.91 9.31
CA LEU A 37 2.85 -24.05 10.75
C LEU A 37 1.77 -25.10 11.03
N ALA A 38 0.71 -25.15 10.22
CA ALA A 38 -0.35 -26.15 10.35
C ALA A 38 0.16 -27.58 10.06
N GLU A 39 0.93 -27.74 8.98
CA GLU A 39 1.55 -29.02 8.60
C GLU A 39 2.53 -29.51 9.66
N ALA A 40 3.38 -28.61 10.19
CA ALA A 40 4.29 -28.92 11.29
C ALA A 40 3.54 -29.32 12.57
N GLY A 41 2.39 -28.70 12.83
CA GLY A 41 1.51 -29.06 13.95
C GLY A 41 0.94 -30.47 13.85
N GLN A 42 0.56 -30.90 12.65
CA GLN A 42 0.03 -32.25 12.39
C GLN A 42 1.13 -33.31 12.52
N ALA A 43 2.28 -33.10 11.88
CA ALA A 43 3.43 -34.02 11.97
C ALA A 43 3.91 -34.18 13.42
N ARG A 44 3.83 -33.12 14.23
CA ARG A 44 4.11 -33.21 15.67
C ARG A 44 3.15 -34.15 16.38
N HIS A 45 1.85 -34.03 16.12
CA HIS A 45 0.86 -34.83 16.83
C HIS A 45 1.16 -36.32 16.66
N GLU A 46 1.53 -36.71 15.44
CA GLU A 46 1.97 -38.06 15.07
C GLU A 46 3.29 -38.46 15.75
N ALA A 47 4.31 -37.60 15.77
CA ALA A 47 5.62 -37.92 16.36
C ALA A 47 5.66 -37.88 17.91
N SER A 48 4.75 -37.17 18.55
CA SER A 48 4.77 -36.91 19.99
C SER A 48 4.45 -38.13 20.88
N SER A 49 3.95 -39.23 20.28
CA SER A 49 3.76 -40.52 20.97
C SER A 49 5.08 -41.21 21.32
N ASP A 50 6.13 -40.95 20.53
CA ASP A 50 7.35 -41.76 20.54
C ASP A 50 8.50 -41.08 21.29
N TRP A 51 8.45 -39.76 21.45
CA TRP A 51 9.49 -38.98 22.12
C TRP A 51 9.19 -38.83 23.61
N ARG A 52 10.13 -39.28 24.47
CA ARG A 52 10.05 -39.19 25.93
C ARG A 52 11.33 -38.61 26.53
N GLY A 53 11.21 -37.99 27.72
CA GLY A 53 12.33 -37.47 28.49
C GLY A 53 12.77 -36.06 28.10
N VAL A 54 13.91 -35.62 28.66
CA VAL A 54 14.42 -34.23 28.63
C VAL A 54 14.53 -33.63 27.22
N TYR A 55 14.87 -34.43 26.21
CA TYR A 55 14.98 -33.95 24.82
C TYR A 55 13.62 -33.51 24.22
N ARG A 56 12.51 -34.07 24.69
CA ARG A 56 11.17 -33.62 24.30
C ARG A 56 10.86 -32.23 24.83
N GLU A 57 11.21 -31.95 26.08
CA GLU A 57 10.97 -30.65 26.70
C GLU A 57 11.75 -29.54 26.00
N PHE A 58 13.03 -29.79 25.68
CA PHE A 58 13.84 -28.85 24.89
C PHE A 58 13.25 -28.59 23.49
N PHE A 59 12.81 -29.65 22.80
CA PHE A 59 12.17 -29.51 21.51
C PHE A 59 10.86 -28.72 21.58
N ASP A 60 10.03 -28.96 22.60
CA ASP A 60 8.77 -28.25 22.81
C ASP A 60 8.98 -26.75 23.08
N VAL A 61 9.99 -26.39 23.88
CA VAL A 61 10.37 -24.99 24.14
C VAL A 61 10.86 -24.31 22.86
N TRP A 62 11.82 -24.93 22.16
CA TRP A 62 12.37 -24.39 20.93
C TRP A 62 11.28 -24.19 19.86
N ARG A 63 10.41 -25.18 19.66
CA ARG A 63 9.32 -25.09 18.70
C ARG A 63 8.31 -24.01 19.07
N THR A 64 7.95 -23.89 20.35
CA THR A 64 7.00 -22.84 20.80
C THR A 64 7.53 -21.46 20.46
N ARG A 65 8.83 -21.24 20.65
CA ARG A 65 9.49 -20.00 20.24
C ARG A 65 9.45 -19.81 18.72
N LEU A 66 9.81 -20.83 17.94
CA LEU A 66 9.79 -20.75 16.48
C LEU A 66 8.37 -20.47 15.95
N HIS A 67 7.35 -21.11 16.51
CA HIS A 67 5.94 -20.83 16.18
C HIS A 67 5.56 -19.38 16.46
N ALA A 68 5.99 -18.81 17.58
CA ALA A 68 5.73 -17.41 17.90
C ALA A 68 6.41 -16.49 16.88
N GLU A 69 7.70 -16.70 16.59
CA GLU A 69 8.47 -15.91 15.61
C GLU A 69 7.85 -15.97 14.20
N LEU A 70 7.39 -17.15 13.76
CA LEU A 70 6.74 -17.32 12.46
C LEU A 70 5.36 -16.66 12.40
N ASN A 71 4.56 -16.75 13.46
CA ASN A 71 3.28 -16.03 13.54
C ASN A 71 3.48 -14.51 13.50
N GLU A 72 4.51 -14.00 14.20
CA GLU A 72 4.87 -12.58 14.15
C GLU A 72 5.29 -12.15 12.75
N LEU A 73 6.06 -12.98 12.03
CA LEU A 73 6.47 -12.74 10.65
C LEU A 73 5.26 -12.70 9.70
N ALA A 74 4.35 -13.68 9.79
CA ALA A 74 3.12 -13.70 8.99
C ALA A 74 2.28 -12.44 9.25
N ALA A 75 2.14 -12.03 10.51
CA ALA A 75 1.44 -10.80 10.86
C ALA A 75 2.15 -9.55 10.31
N ALA A 76 3.49 -9.51 10.33
CA ALA A 76 4.28 -8.43 9.76
C ALA A 76 4.09 -8.33 8.23
N CYS A 77 4.09 -9.46 7.52
CA CYS A 77 3.80 -9.51 6.09
C CYS A 77 2.41 -8.93 5.77
N ARG A 78 1.37 -9.30 6.54
CA ARG A 78 0.01 -8.77 6.35
C ARG A 78 -0.06 -7.26 6.60
N ARG A 79 0.57 -6.76 7.67
CA ARG A 79 0.66 -5.31 7.96
C ARG A 79 1.38 -4.56 6.85
N ALA A 80 2.48 -5.11 6.33
CA ALA A 80 3.22 -4.52 5.22
C ALA A 80 2.37 -4.46 3.94
N ALA A 81 1.64 -5.52 3.61
CA ALA A 81 0.72 -5.54 2.47
C ALA A 81 -0.33 -4.44 2.59
N GLN A 82 -0.97 -4.32 3.77
CA GLN A 82 -1.97 -3.28 4.05
C GLN A 82 -1.38 -1.87 3.93
N ALA A 83 -0.14 -1.66 4.37
CA ALA A 83 0.54 -0.37 4.23
C ALA A 83 0.76 0.00 2.75
N VAL A 84 1.14 -0.98 1.91
CA VAL A 84 1.31 -0.78 0.46
C VAL A 84 -0.03 -0.48 -0.22
N ASP A 85 -1.11 -1.14 0.16
CA ASP A 85 -2.46 -0.86 -0.34
C ASP A 85 -2.90 0.57 0.01
N GLN A 86 -2.68 0.99 1.26
CA GLN A 86 -2.99 2.35 1.71
C GLN A 86 -2.18 3.40 0.97
N ALA A 87 -0.88 3.17 0.74
CA ALA A 87 -0.05 4.06 -0.05
C ALA A 87 -0.55 4.17 -1.49
N SER A 88 -0.96 3.05 -2.09
CA SER A 88 -1.56 3.02 -3.42
C SER A 88 -2.90 3.78 -3.48
N ALA A 89 -3.74 3.66 -2.46
CA ALA A 89 -4.99 4.42 -2.37
C ALA A 89 -4.73 5.94 -2.29
N ARG A 90 -3.82 6.35 -1.40
CA ARG A 90 -3.42 7.76 -1.26
C ARG A 90 -2.84 8.33 -2.55
N ALA A 91 -2.04 7.54 -3.28
CA ALA A 91 -1.50 7.97 -4.57
C ALA A 91 -2.61 8.23 -5.61
N ARG A 92 -3.65 7.38 -5.65
CA ARG A 92 -4.81 7.59 -6.54
C ARG A 92 -5.63 8.81 -6.12
N GLU A 93 -5.89 8.97 -4.83
CA GLU A 93 -6.62 10.11 -4.29
C GLU A 93 -5.90 11.42 -4.61
N GLU A 94 -4.59 11.45 -4.42
CA GLU A 94 -3.74 12.60 -4.76
C GLU A 94 -3.76 12.89 -6.26
N GLN A 95 -3.63 11.87 -7.11
CA GLN A 95 -3.71 12.04 -8.56
C GLN A 95 -5.08 12.61 -8.97
N ALA A 96 -6.17 12.06 -8.43
CA ALA A 96 -7.52 12.53 -8.71
C ALA A 96 -7.71 13.99 -8.23
N ARG A 97 -7.14 14.35 -7.08
CA ARG A 97 -7.13 15.74 -6.60
C ARG A 97 -6.42 16.66 -7.59
N ARG A 98 -5.20 16.30 -8.02
CA ARG A 98 -4.42 17.11 -8.97
C ARG A 98 -5.14 17.30 -10.30
N VAL A 99 -5.79 16.25 -10.82
CA VAL A 99 -6.61 16.36 -12.04
C VAL A 99 -7.72 17.39 -11.87
N ARG A 100 -8.50 17.30 -10.78
CA ARG A 100 -9.57 18.28 -10.50
C ARG A 100 -9.03 19.71 -10.39
N GLU A 101 -7.93 19.90 -9.66
CA GLU A 101 -7.33 21.22 -9.49
C GLU A 101 -6.81 21.81 -10.82
N ARG A 102 -6.24 20.98 -11.71
CA ARG A 102 -5.86 21.40 -13.06
C ARG A 102 -7.06 21.82 -13.90
N GLU A 103 -8.13 21.02 -13.91
CA GLU A 103 -9.37 21.33 -14.63
C GLU A 103 -10.00 22.65 -14.15
N GLU A 104 -10.04 22.87 -12.84
CA GLU A 104 -10.52 24.11 -12.25
C GLU A 104 -9.65 25.31 -12.61
N HIS A 105 -8.33 25.13 -12.63
CA HIS A 105 -7.39 26.16 -13.04
C HIS A 105 -7.60 26.54 -14.51
N GLU A 106 -7.68 25.56 -15.40
CA GLU A 106 -7.93 25.78 -16.83
C GLU A 106 -9.31 26.41 -17.10
N ARG A 107 -10.33 26.07 -16.31
CA ARG A 107 -11.64 26.72 -16.37
C ARG A 107 -11.55 28.20 -16.01
N ARG A 108 -10.93 28.52 -14.87
CA ARG A 108 -10.71 29.91 -14.41
C ARG A 108 -9.93 30.75 -15.41
N GLU A 109 -8.85 30.18 -15.96
CA GLU A 109 -8.04 30.83 -17.00
C GLU A 109 -8.84 31.15 -18.27
N ARG A 110 -9.71 30.22 -18.71
CA ARG A 110 -10.60 30.44 -19.86
C ARG A 110 -11.62 31.56 -19.60
N GLU A 111 -12.25 31.56 -18.43
CA GLU A 111 -13.21 32.59 -18.02
C GLU A 111 -12.55 33.97 -17.95
N GLU A 112 -11.35 34.06 -17.38
CA GLU A 112 -10.61 35.32 -17.27
C GLU A 112 -10.17 35.84 -18.63
N ARG A 113 -9.65 34.97 -19.51
CA ARG A 113 -9.30 35.35 -20.90
C ARG A 113 -10.53 35.84 -21.67
N ALA A 114 -11.68 35.17 -21.51
CA ALA A 114 -12.92 35.59 -22.12
C ALA A 114 -13.39 36.95 -21.61
N ARG A 115 -13.27 37.21 -20.30
CA ARG A 115 -13.60 38.51 -19.69
C ARG A 115 -12.70 39.62 -20.25
N ARG A 116 -11.37 39.43 -20.20
CA ARG A 116 -10.40 40.40 -20.73
C ARG A 116 -10.61 40.69 -22.23
N ALA A 117 -10.97 39.66 -23.01
CA ALA A 117 -11.27 39.82 -24.43
C ALA A 117 -12.56 40.64 -24.68
N ARG A 118 -13.59 40.50 -23.83
CA ARG A 118 -14.81 41.32 -23.91
C ARG A 118 -14.51 42.78 -23.56
N GLU A 119 -13.82 43.03 -22.46
CA GLU A 119 -13.40 44.37 -22.03
C GLU A 119 -12.54 45.06 -23.10
N SER A 120 -11.59 44.33 -23.70
CA SER A 120 -10.75 44.87 -24.78
C SER A 120 -11.54 45.22 -26.05
N ARG A 121 -12.61 44.46 -26.37
CA ARG A 121 -13.48 44.77 -27.52
C ARG A 121 -14.35 45.99 -27.27
N GLU A 122 -14.80 46.17 -26.03
CA GLU A 122 -15.61 47.31 -25.62
C GLU A 122 -14.79 48.60 -25.62
N GLN A 123 -13.56 48.57 -25.09
CA GLN A 123 -12.63 49.70 -25.11
C GLN A 123 -12.21 50.13 -26.53
N ARG A 124 -12.18 49.22 -27.51
CA ARG A 124 -11.86 49.54 -28.91
C ARG A 124 -13.05 50.11 -29.69
N ARG A 125 -14.26 50.08 -29.11
CA ARG A 125 -15.51 50.50 -29.76
C ARG A 125 -15.95 51.92 -29.36
N ILE A 126 -15.30 52.48 -28.34
CA ILE A 126 -15.39 53.87 -27.87
C ILE A 126 -14.25 54.66 -28.52
#